data_AF-R9M955-F1
#
_entry.id   AF-R9M955-F1
#
_cell.length_a   1.000
_cell.length_b   1.000
_cell.length_c   1.000
_cell.angle_alpha   90.00
_cell.angle_beta   90.00
_cell.angle_gamma   90.00
#
_symmetry.space_group_name_H-M   'P 1'
#
loop_
_entity.id
_entity.type
_entity.pdbx_description
1 polymer ?
#
loop_
_entity_poly.entity_id
_entity_poly.type
_entity_poly.pdbx_seq_one_letter_code
_entity_poly.pdbx_strand_id
1 'polypeptide(L)'
;MESSFAFLDSAFFTRAAVYPGSLGTFRYRFKREGWTGSGRIQAWVYENTSFELAENIETETFDWTEAGVEALRSWLDQKLAERGTQPYQIPYPPGHPDSN
;
A
#
# COMPACT_ATOMS: atom_id res chain seq x y z
N MET A 1 -0.29 -15.40 -10.28
CA MET A 1 -0.22 -13.93 -10.21
C MET A 1 0.68 -13.64 -9.03
N GLU A 2 1.92 -13.20 -9.26
CA GLU A 2 2.81 -12.83 -8.16
C GLU A 2 2.24 -11.56 -7.51
N SER A 3 1.88 -11.63 -6.23
CA SER A 3 1.43 -10.46 -5.49
C SER A 3 2.53 -9.42 -5.52
N SER A 4 2.18 -8.16 -5.80
CA SER A 4 3.16 -7.05 -5.82
C SER A 4 3.90 -6.88 -4.48
N PHE A 5 3.37 -7.51 -3.42
CA PHE A 5 3.87 -7.49 -2.06
C PHE A 5 4.47 -8.83 -1.60
N ALA A 6 4.77 -9.76 -2.51
CA ALA A 6 5.34 -11.07 -2.18
C ALA A 6 6.68 -10.98 -1.40
N PHE A 7 7.38 -9.84 -1.49
CA PHE A 7 8.62 -9.56 -0.76
C PHE A 7 8.43 -9.24 0.74
N LEU A 8 7.20 -8.95 1.19
CA LEU A 8 6.93 -8.54 2.57
C LEU A 8 6.91 -9.76 3.50
N ASP A 9 8.02 -10.15 4.11
CA ASP A 9 8.05 -11.27 5.07
C ASP A 9 8.02 -10.81 6.55
N SER A 10 7.71 -11.71 7.48
CA SER A 10 7.87 -11.48 8.93
C SER A 10 9.26 -10.93 9.29
N ALA A 11 10.31 -11.42 8.63
CA ALA A 11 11.67 -10.95 8.78
C ALA A 11 11.89 -9.53 8.23
N PHE A 12 11.10 -9.11 7.23
CA PHE A 12 11.17 -7.76 6.67
C PHE A 12 10.92 -6.72 7.76
N PHE A 13 9.94 -6.97 8.64
CA PHE A 13 9.54 -6.06 9.72
C PHE A 13 10.56 -5.96 10.86
N THR A 14 11.58 -6.82 10.92
CA THR A 14 12.63 -6.73 11.96
C THR A 14 13.64 -5.60 11.74
N ARG A 15 13.80 -5.12 10.49
CA ARG A 15 14.88 -4.20 10.07
C ARG A 15 14.71 -2.75 10.52
N ALA A 16 13.49 -2.32 10.78
CA ALA A 16 13.06 -0.97 11.10
C ALA A 16 11.73 -1.00 11.89
N ALA A 17 11.41 0.08 12.58
CA ALA A 17 10.13 0.22 13.28
C ALA A 17 8.98 0.62 12.34
N VAL A 18 9.31 1.31 11.25
CA VAL A 18 8.35 1.87 10.30
C VAL A 18 8.86 1.65 8.88
N TYR A 19 7.97 1.23 7.98
CA TYR A 19 8.25 0.98 6.57
C TYR A 19 7.28 1.79 5.71
N PRO A 20 7.70 2.96 5.21
CA PRO A 20 6.96 3.65 4.18
C PRO A 20 7.21 2.99 2.82
N GLY A 21 6.19 2.93 1.98
CA GLY A 21 6.32 2.49 0.60
C GLY A 21 5.25 3.08 -0.31
N SER A 22 5.50 3.00 -1.60
CA SER A 22 4.61 3.55 -2.62
C SER A 22 4.66 2.71 -3.89
N LEU A 23 3.50 2.53 -4.52
CA LEU A 23 3.32 1.79 -5.76
C LEU A 23 2.52 2.66 -6.73
N GLY A 24 3.23 3.47 -7.53
CA GLY A 24 2.60 4.52 -8.34
C GLY A 24 1.93 5.59 -7.45
N THR A 25 0.61 5.71 -7.56
CA THR A 25 -0.24 6.59 -6.75
C THR A 25 -0.64 5.98 -5.41
N PHE A 26 -0.55 4.66 -5.26
CA PHE A 26 -0.87 3.95 -4.03
C PHE A 26 0.23 4.15 -2.99
N ARG A 27 -0.12 4.69 -1.81
CA ARG A 27 0.83 4.88 -0.70
C ARG A 27 0.46 3.93 0.43
N TYR A 28 1.48 3.31 1.01
CA TYR A 28 1.32 2.43 2.14
C TYR A 28 2.39 2.69 3.19
N ARG A 29 2.06 2.41 4.43
CA ARG A 29 2.98 2.49 5.55
C ARG A 29 2.71 1.33 6.49
N PHE A 30 3.78 0.74 7.00
CA PHE A 30 3.70 -0.26 8.07
C PHE A 30 4.42 0.27 9.30
N LYS A 31 3.90 -0.04 10.48
CA LYS A 31 4.55 0.21 11.76
C LYS A 31 4.44 -1.09 12.53
N ARG A 32 5.58 -1.58 12.99
CA ARG A 32 5.57 -2.65 13.98
C ARG A 32 5.49 -2.07 15.37
N GLU A 33 4.75 -2.75 16.22
CA GLU A 33 4.67 -2.48 17.64
C GLU A 33 5.05 -3.76 18.39
N GLY A 34 6.00 -3.67 19.31
CA GLY A 34 6.54 -4.83 20.01
C GLY A 34 7.60 -5.60 19.23
N TRP A 35 7.66 -6.92 19.47
CA TRP A 35 8.68 -7.87 18.97
C TRP A 35 8.02 -9.05 18.26
N THR A 36 8.75 -9.74 17.37
CA THR A 36 8.21 -10.86 16.57
C THR A 36 7.57 -11.93 17.48
N GLY A 37 6.36 -12.38 17.15
CA GLY A 37 5.61 -13.38 17.94
C GLY A 37 4.78 -12.84 19.13
N SER A 38 4.94 -11.58 19.53
CA SER A 38 4.04 -10.92 20.50
C SER A 38 3.67 -9.48 20.12
N GLY A 39 4.19 -9.02 18.99
CA GLY A 39 3.98 -7.70 18.43
C GLY A 39 2.88 -7.69 17.39
N ARG A 40 2.48 -6.49 17.00
CA ARG A 40 1.45 -6.23 15.99
C ARG A 40 2.03 -5.38 14.88
N ILE A 41 1.59 -5.62 13.66
CA ILE A 41 1.90 -4.84 12.48
C ILE A 41 0.66 -4.02 12.16
N GLN A 42 0.77 -2.72 12.35
CA GLN A 42 -0.25 -1.79 11.91
C GLN A 42 0.10 -1.33 10.50
N ALA A 43 -0.82 -1.55 9.57
CA ALA A 43 -0.73 -1.12 8.19
C ALA A 43 -1.65 0.06 7.95
N TRP A 44 -1.21 0.99 7.12
CA TRP A 44 -1.98 2.10 6.61
C TRP A 44 -1.84 2.14 5.10
N VAL A 45 -2.97 2.29 4.42
CA VAL A 45 -3.01 2.58 2.98
C VAL A 45 -3.79 3.86 2.78
N TYR A 46 -3.28 4.71 1.91
CA TYR A 46 -3.89 5.99 1.59
C TYR A 46 -3.59 6.34 0.15
N GLU A 47 -4.49 7.12 -0.44
CA GLU A 47 -4.37 7.60 -1.80
C GLU A 47 -4.31 9.12 -1.76
N ASN A 48 -3.56 9.69 -2.70
CA ASN A 48 -3.37 11.12 -2.95
C ASN A 48 -2.19 11.78 -2.22
N THR A 49 -1.53 12.68 -2.97
CA THR A 49 -0.23 13.33 -2.71
C THR A 49 -0.14 14.15 -1.42
N SER A 50 -1.25 14.37 -0.69
CA SER A 50 -1.29 15.24 0.50
C SER A 50 -2.09 14.64 1.67
N PHE A 51 -1.44 14.58 2.83
CA PHE A 51 -1.97 14.09 4.12
C PHE A 51 -3.20 14.86 4.64
N GLU A 52 -3.41 16.09 4.17
CA GLU A 52 -4.55 16.96 4.57
C GLU A 52 -5.86 16.68 3.80
N LEU A 53 -5.80 15.97 2.66
CA LEU A 53 -6.95 15.66 1.78
C LEU A 53 -7.17 14.15 1.60
N ALA A 54 -6.46 13.31 2.35
CA ALA A 54 -6.55 11.86 2.24
C ALA A 54 -7.86 11.38 2.88
N GLU A 55 -8.94 11.30 2.09
CA GLU A 55 -10.26 10.87 2.55
C GLU A 55 -10.37 9.35 2.79
N ASN A 56 -9.45 8.55 2.25
CA ASN A 56 -9.52 7.09 2.30
C ASN A 56 -8.29 6.49 2.99
N ILE A 57 -8.02 6.90 4.23
CA ILE A 57 -7.00 6.25 5.07
C ILE A 57 -7.64 4.98 5.63
N GLU A 58 -7.23 3.83 5.10
CA GLU A 58 -7.59 2.55 5.68
C GLU A 58 -6.44 2.06 6.54
N THR A 59 -6.75 1.72 7.78
CA THR A 59 -5.80 1.12 8.70
C THR A 59 -6.28 -0.24 9.12
N GLU A 60 -5.38 -1.20 9.08
CA GLU A 60 -5.65 -2.54 9.57
C GLU A 60 -4.48 -3.01 10.43
N THR A 61 -4.79 -3.78 11.47
CA THR A 61 -3.80 -4.28 12.41
C THR A 61 -3.75 -5.78 12.30
N PHE A 62 -2.56 -6.30 12.06
CA PHE A 62 -2.28 -7.72 11.91
C PHE A 62 -1.31 -8.15 13.01
N ASP A 63 -1.34 -9.42 13.39
CA ASP A 63 -0.32 -9.98 14.29
C ASP A 63 1.02 -10.09 13.57
N TRP A 64 2.13 -9.84 14.28
CA TRP A 64 3.49 -10.00 13.72
C TRP A 64 3.89 -11.47 13.70
N THR A 65 3.21 -12.22 12.83
CA THR A 65 3.39 -13.65 12.55
C THR A 65 3.37 -13.87 11.04
N GLU A 66 3.81 -15.05 10.58
CA GLU A 66 3.79 -15.39 9.15
C GLU A 66 2.37 -15.30 8.57
N ALA A 67 1.37 -15.87 9.26
CA ALA A 67 -0.03 -15.79 8.87
C ALA A 67 -0.56 -14.35 8.83
N GLY A 68 -0.19 -13.50 9.79
CA GLY A 68 -0.59 -12.09 9.79
C GLY A 68 0.03 -11.30 8.64
N VAL A 69 1.27 -11.64 8.26
CA VAL A 69 1.94 -11.06 7.10
C VAL A 69 1.32 -11.54 5.78
N GLU A 70 0.92 -12.80 5.68
CA GLU A 70 0.16 -13.30 4.51
C GLU A 70 -1.19 -12.61 4.36
N ALA A 71 -1.90 -12.40 5.46
CA ALA A 71 -3.14 -11.62 5.49
C ALA A 71 -2.90 -10.17 5.06
N LEU A 72 -1.84 -9.53 5.57
CA LEU A 72 -1.43 -8.18 5.16
C LEU A 72 -1.15 -8.10 3.65
N ARG A 73 -0.42 -9.06 3.08
CA ARG A 73 -0.14 -9.11 1.63
C ARG A 73 -1.43 -9.19 0.83
N SER A 74 -2.35 -10.06 1.26
CA SER A 74 -3.64 -10.26 0.58
C SER A 74 -4.52 -9.01 0.67
N TRP A 75 -4.54 -8.36 1.84
CA TRP A 75 -5.24 -7.09 2.04
C TRP A 75 -4.65 -5.98 1.18
N LEU A 76 -3.32 -5.84 1.13
CA LEU A 76 -2.65 -4.86 0.26
C LEU A 76 -2.94 -5.10 -1.22
N ASP A 77 -2.94 -6.36 -1.67
CA ASP A 77 -3.24 -6.72 -3.05
C ASP A 77 -4.70 -6.39 -3.41
N GLN A 78 -5.65 -6.68 -2.50
CA GLN A 78 -7.04 -6.25 -2.63
C GLN A 78 -7.15 -4.73 -2.72
N LYS A 79 -6.51 -3.99 -1.81
CA LYS A 79 -6.54 -2.52 -1.81
C LYS A 79 -5.89 -1.93 -3.06
N LEU A 80 -4.83 -2.56 -3.55
CA LEU A 80 -4.18 -2.20 -4.80
C LEU A 80 -5.10 -2.46 -6.00
N ALA A 81 -5.88 -3.54 -6.00
CA ALA A 81 -6.82 -3.88 -7.06
C ALA A 81 -8.08 -2.99 -7.02
N GLU A 82 -8.60 -2.68 -5.83
CA GLU A 82 -9.75 -1.79 -5.63
C GLU A 82 -9.44 -0.35 -6.06
N ARG A 83 -8.26 0.15 -5.68
CA ARG A 83 -7.84 1.54 -5.94
C ARG A 83 -7.12 1.71 -7.27
N GLY A 84 -6.42 0.68 -7.72
CA GLY A 84 -5.54 0.75 -8.86
C GLY A 84 -4.21 1.46 -8.55
N THR A 85 -3.23 1.23 -9.42
CA THR A 85 -1.92 1.92 -9.42
C THR A 85 -1.81 2.93 -10.54
N GLN A 86 -2.92 3.17 -11.25
CA GLN A 86 -2.91 3.99 -12.44
C GLN A 86 -2.55 5.43 -12.04
N PRO A 87 -1.47 6.00 -12.58
CA PRO A 87 -1.26 7.43 -12.47
C PRO A 87 -2.49 8.11 -13.07
N TYR A 88 -2.94 9.21 -12.44
CA TYR A 88 -4.00 10.04 -13.01
C TYR A 88 -3.64 10.36 -14.45
N GLN A 89 -4.26 9.65 -15.40
CA GLN A 89 -4.14 9.98 -16.81
C GLN A 89 -5.01 11.20 -16.97
N ILE A 90 -4.36 12.37 -17.01
CA ILE A 90 -4.99 13.56 -17.58
C ILE A 90 -5.63 13.07 -18.88
N PRO A 91 -6.95 13.19 -19.07
CA PRO A 91 -7.52 12.86 -20.35
C PRO A 91 -6.81 13.78 -21.33
N TYR A 92 -5.94 13.20 -22.18
CA TYR A 92 -5.47 13.92 -23.34
C TYR A 92 -6.76 14.30 -24.07
N PRO A 93 -7.11 15.59 -24.22
CA PRO A 93 -8.23 15.92 -25.07
C PRO A 93 -7.94 15.25 -26.42
N PRO A 94 -8.91 14.54 -27.01
CA PRO A 94 -8.70 13.89 -28.29
C PRO A 94 -8.12 14.95 -29.20
N GLY A 95 -6.91 14.69 -29.71
CA GLY A 95 -6.17 15.65 -30.51
C GLY A 95 -7.13 16.23 -31.53
N HIS A 96 -7.33 17.55 -31.45
CA HIS A 96 -8.18 18.29 -32.37
C HIS A 96 -7.76 17.86 -33.78
N PRO A 97 -8.61 17.15 -34.55
CA PRO A 97 -8.33 16.97 -35.96
C PRO A 97 -8.50 18.36 -36.57
N ASP A 98 -7.56 18.75 -37.42
CA ASP A 98 -7.55 19.96 -38.24
C ASP A 98 -6.73 21.14 -37.71
N SER A 99 -5.54 21.35 -38.28
CA SER A 99 -5.42 22.34 -39.37
C SER A 99 -4.01 22.37 -39.97
N ASN A 100 -3.99 22.10 -41.28
CA ASN A 100 -3.05 22.50 -42.33
C ASN A 100 -1.70 21.78 -42.50
#